data_AF-A0A523SQL2-F1
#
_entry.id   AF-A0A523SQL2-F1
#
_cell.length_a   1.000
_cell.length_b   1.000
_cell.length_c   1.000
_cell.angle_alpha   90.00
_cell.angle_beta   90.00
_cell.angle_gamma   90.00
#
_symmetry.space_group_name_H-M   'P 1'
#
loop_
_entity.id
_entity.type
_entity.pdbx_description
1 polymer ?
#
loop_
_entity_poly.entity_id
_entity_poly.type
_entity_poly.pdbx_seq_one_letter_code
_entity_poly.pdbx_strand_id
1 'polypeptide(L)'
;MAQTFEEISAADFFYRNRDIAGFTNPARAVFSSMRELVENALDAADIYSIPPDIYIRLSQEDEAELDEVAVYTLRIEDNGSGIPPRHIPSAFGQVLFGSKYKLKQARGTFGLGGTMAILYGQITTHKPVYVASSTGTSKIYKYKLMIDIQRNRPLILDRKIQINKEKWHGTIVEFCLEGDYFRAMPKILEYLKQTALVTPYANITFIDPKGRLYKFTRVTTKMPPPPKETLPHPYGVDVETIQRLIRITPCRNMLDFMKTHFHRIGENIAHHFLEFAGISEKKNPKKLKPHEIVRLVRMIKRFKGFLPPDASCLSPLGEELLKAGILKELKPEFTAVFQRKPSTYSGHPFIVETAIAYGGDVPKDDFPVYRFANRIPLLYDEASDVSVKVIRYINWRRYKVLPDMPIAILVHVCSTKVPYKTVGKEFIADRPEMKREILNGIREVARQLQRFLTKREHVEKERRRLSVFSKYLPKIARFSTELAGKEKTPDIKKLLRTVRKLEEEKK
;
A
#
# COMPACT_ATOMS: atom_id res chain seq x y z
N MET A 1 -37.82 -34.89 8.03
CA MET A 1 -36.34 -34.94 8.05
C MET A 1 -35.87 -34.10 9.22
N ALA A 2 -35.12 -34.67 10.16
CA ALA A 2 -34.54 -33.92 11.27
C ALA A 2 -33.38 -33.07 10.74
N GLN A 3 -33.26 -31.81 11.17
CA GLN A 3 -32.11 -30.98 10.86
C GLN A 3 -30.87 -31.54 11.56
N THR A 4 -29.84 -31.85 10.79
CA THR A 4 -28.50 -32.19 11.28
C THR A 4 -27.67 -30.91 11.40
N PHE A 5 -27.07 -30.71 12.58
CA PHE A 5 -26.18 -29.58 12.85
C PHE A 5 -24.73 -30.05 12.78
N GLU A 6 -23.90 -29.39 11.97
CA GLU A 6 -22.49 -29.70 11.77
C GLU A 6 -21.60 -28.47 12.02
N GLU A 7 -20.42 -28.70 12.60
CA GLU A 7 -19.38 -27.68 12.77
C GLU A 7 -18.36 -27.80 11.64
N ILE A 8 -17.95 -26.66 11.07
CA ILE A 8 -16.93 -26.60 10.01
C ILE A 8 -15.70 -25.83 10.50
N SER A 9 -14.52 -26.29 10.08
CA SER A 9 -13.27 -25.61 10.40
C SER A 9 -13.12 -24.32 9.59
N ALA A 10 -12.20 -23.43 10.01
CA ALA A 10 -11.88 -22.24 9.22
C ALA A 10 -11.37 -22.59 7.80
N ALA A 11 -10.55 -23.64 7.67
CA ALA A 11 -10.05 -24.08 6.38
C ALA A 11 -11.18 -24.64 5.49
N ASP A 12 -12.12 -25.41 6.08
CA ASP A 12 -13.29 -25.93 5.37
C ASP A 12 -14.25 -24.80 4.94
N PHE A 13 -14.45 -23.79 5.81
CA PHE A 13 -15.23 -22.61 5.45
C PHE A 13 -14.67 -21.89 4.21
N PHE A 14 -13.36 -21.65 4.15
CA PHE A 14 -12.75 -20.98 3.00
C PHE A 14 -12.63 -21.89 1.77
N TYR A 15 -12.49 -23.20 1.95
CA TYR A 15 -12.62 -24.17 0.86
C TYR A 15 -13.98 -24.05 0.17
N ARG A 16 -15.07 -23.99 0.95
CA ARG A 16 -16.43 -23.82 0.43
C ARG A 16 -16.70 -22.41 -0.12
N ASN A 17 -15.99 -21.39 0.39
CA ASN A 17 -16.21 -19.97 0.07
C ASN A 17 -14.96 -19.29 -0.48
N ARG A 18 -14.31 -19.90 -1.48
CA ARG A 18 -13.05 -19.40 -2.10
C ARG A 18 -13.15 -17.97 -2.62
N ASP A 19 -14.34 -17.56 -3.06
CA ASP A 19 -14.61 -16.22 -3.60
C ASP A 19 -14.35 -15.12 -2.58
N ILE A 20 -14.63 -15.38 -1.30
CA ILE A 20 -14.43 -14.41 -0.20
C ILE A 20 -12.94 -14.08 -0.03
N ALA A 21 -12.06 -15.04 -0.29
CA ALA A 21 -10.62 -14.87 -0.19
C ALA A 21 -9.96 -14.31 -1.47
N GLY A 22 -10.75 -13.96 -2.49
CA GLY A 22 -10.24 -13.43 -3.76
C GLY A 22 -9.95 -14.47 -4.83
N PHE A 23 -10.22 -15.76 -4.56
CA PHE A 23 -10.00 -16.89 -5.47
C PHE A 23 -11.26 -17.20 -6.28
N THR A 24 -11.75 -16.20 -7.00
CA THR A 24 -13.02 -16.24 -7.77
C THR A 24 -12.89 -16.92 -9.13
N ASN A 25 -11.75 -16.75 -9.79
CA ASN A 25 -11.48 -17.38 -11.09
C ASN A 25 -9.97 -17.68 -11.22
N PRO A 26 -9.56 -18.56 -12.16
CA PRO A 26 -8.17 -18.97 -12.32
C PRO A 26 -7.19 -17.81 -12.54
N ALA A 27 -7.59 -16.76 -13.28
CA ALA A 27 -6.74 -15.58 -13.49
C ALA A 27 -6.52 -14.78 -12.19
N ARG A 28 -7.59 -14.53 -11.43
CA ARG A 28 -7.54 -13.85 -10.12
C ARG A 28 -6.81 -14.68 -9.08
N ALA A 29 -6.88 -16.01 -9.15
CA ALA A 29 -6.15 -16.90 -8.26
C ALA A 29 -4.62 -16.73 -8.42
N VAL A 30 -4.10 -16.77 -9.65
CA VAL A 30 -2.67 -16.53 -9.93
C VAL A 30 -2.24 -15.15 -9.44
N PHE A 31 -3.03 -14.11 -9.76
CA PHE A 31 -2.76 -12.75 -9.31
C PHE A 31 -2.73 -12.64 -7.77
N SER A 32 -3.73 -13.18 -7.09
CA SER A 32 -3.88 -13.07 -5.63
C SER A 32 -2.79 -13.86 -4.90
N SER A 33 -2.46 -15.07 -5.37
CA SER A 33 -1.37 -15.86 -4.84
C SER A 33 -0.02 -15.15 -4.94
N MET A 34 0.28 -14.56 -6.11
CA MET A 34 1.52 -13.81 -6.29
C MET A 34 1.55 -12.56 -5.40
N ARG A 35 0.46 -11.77 -5.40
CA ARG A 35 0.33 -10.57 -4.59
C ARG A 35 0.56 -10.85 -3.11
N GLU A 36 -0.16 -11.80 -2.52
CA GLU A 36 -0.10 -12.08 -1.08
C GLU A 36 1.29 -12.56 -0.62
N LEU A 37 1.96 -13.37 -1.43
CA LEU A 37 3.31 -13.84 -1.12
C LEU A 37 4.36 -12.73 -1.30
N VAL A 38 4.24 -11.87 -2.32
CA VAL A 38 5.10 -10.69 -2.47
C VAL A 38 4.88 -9.69 -1.33
N GLU A 39 3.64 -9.47 -0.88
CA GLU A 39 3.35 -8.63 0.29
C GLU A 39 4.03 -9.17 1.56
N ASN A 40 4.00 -10.50 1.77
CA ASN A 40 4.66 -11.14 2.91
C ASN A 40 6.19 -11.06 2.83
N ALA A 41 6.78 -11.26 1.65
CA ALA A 41 8.20 -11.10 1.41
C ALA A 41 8.68 -9.68 1.73
N LEU A 42 7.93 -8.66 1.26
CA LEU A 42 8.24 -7.26 1.55
C LEU A 42 8.07 -6.91 3.03
N ASP A 43 7.00 -7.40 3.69
CA ASP A 43 6.81 -7.22 5.13
C ASP A 43 7.99 -7.85 5.93
N ALA A 44 8.48 -9.02 5.52
CA ALA A 44 9.57 -9.73 6.21
C ALA A 44 10.91 -8.97 6.14
N ALA A 45 11.18 -8.29 5.03
CA ALA A 45 12.37 -7.45 4.84
C ALA A 45 12.22 -6.08 5.53
N ASP A 46 11.04 -5.46 5.46
CA ASP A 46 10.74 -4.15 6.05
C ASP A 46 10.91 -4.16 7.60
N ILE A 47 10.66 -5.29 8.27
CA ILE A 47 10.79 -5.41 9.74
C ILE A 47 12.23 -5.19 10.22
N TYR A 48 13.22 -5.65 9.46
CA TYR A 48 14.64 -5.58 9.81
C TYR A 48 15.39 -4.49 9.04
N SER A 49 14.68 -3.64 8.29
CA SER A 49 15.27 -2.60 7.45
C SER A 49 16.30 -3.15 6.46
N ILE A 50 16.05 -4.34 5.92
CA ILE A 50 16.88 -4.96 4.89
C ILE A 50 16.31 -4.58 3.53
N PRO A 51 17.07 -3.94 2.63
CA PRO A 51 16.62 -3.67 1.27
C PRO A 51 16.16 -4.98 0.58
N PRO A 52 14.87 -5.09 0.19
CA PRO A 52 14.33 -6.36 -0.26
C PRO A 52 14.93 -6.77 -1.61
N ASP A 53 15.29 -8.04 -1.73
CA ASP A 53 15.60 -8.74 -2.97
C ASP A 53 14.57 -9.86 -3.11
N ILE A 54 13.63 -9.69 -4.04
CA ILE A 54 12.53 -10.62 -4.26
C ILE A 54 12.69 -11.26 -5.63
N TYR A 55 12.73 -12.58 -5.63
CA TYR A 55 12.74 -13.40 -6.82
C TYR A 55 11.42 -14.14 -6.96
N ILE A 56 10.76 -13.98 -8.10
CA ILE A 56 9.47 -14.56 -8.44
C ILE A 56 9.66 -15.38 -9.71
N ARG A 57 9.26 -16.64 -9.69
CA ARG A 57 9.24 -17.48 -10.88
C ARG A 57 7.89 -18.18 -10.97
N LEU A 58 7.23 -18.03 -12.11
CA LEU A 58 6.05 -18.80 -12.46
C LEU A 58 6.42 -19.71 -13.63
N SER A 59 6.38 -21.03 -13.43
CA SER A 59 6.68 -22.00 -14.48
C SER A 59 5.42 -22.80 -14.78
N GLN A 60 5.17 -23.12 -16.05
CA GLN A 60 4.09 -24.02 -16.45
C GLN A 60 4.61 -25.46 -16.37
N GLU A 61 3.84 -26.39 -15.78
CA GLU A 61 4.28 -27.80 -15.67
C GLU A 61 3.91 -28.64 -16.90
N ASP A 62 2.70 -28.48 -17.44
CA ASP A 62 2.20 -29.25 -18.59
C ASP A 62 1.96 -28.34 -19.81
N GLU A 63 2.23 -28.83 -21.03
CA GLU A 63 1.75 -28.19 -22.27
C GLU A 63 0.21 -28.27 -22.28
N ALA A 64 -0.47 -27.13 -22.31
CA ALA A 64 -1.92 -27.07 -22.13
C ALA A 64 -2.64 -27.84 -23.25
N GLU A 65 -3.49 -28.81 -22.88
CA GLU A 65 -4.51 -29.36 -23.78
C GLU A 65 -5.60 -28.30 -23.97
N LEU A 66 -5.55 -27.54 -25.07
CA LEU A 66 -6.63 -26.74 -25.70
C LEU A 66 -7.50 -25.79 -24.84
N ASP A 67 -7.38 -25.78 -23.51
CA ASP A 67 -8.12 -24.97 -22.55
C ASP A 67 -7.22 -23.89 -21.95
N GLU A 68 -7.79 -22.72 -21.69
CA GLU A 68 -7.11 -21.51 -21.19
C GLU A 68 -6.50 -21.66 -19.77
N VAL A 69 -6.70 -22.81 -19.12
CA VAL A 69 -6.36 -23.09 -17.73
C VAL A 69 -5.27 -24.16 -17.65
N ALA A 70 -4.18 -23.85 -16.97
CA ALA A 70 -3.03 -24.74 -16.82
C ALA A 70 -2.53 -24.80 -15.37
N VAL A 71 -1.74 -25.83 -15.07
CA VAL A 71 -1.05 -25.95 -13.78
C VAL A 71 0.27 -25.18 -13.84
N TYR A 72 0.43 -24.25 -12.90
CA TYR A 72 1.63 -23.45 -12.74
C TYR A 72 2.30 -23.71 -11.39
N THR A 73 3.63 -23.72 -11.39
CA THR A 73 4.45 -23.74 -10.18
C THR A 73 4.93 -22.32 -9.89
N LEU A 74 4.41 -21.75 -8.80
CA LEU A 74 4.78 -20.43 -8.30
C LEU A 74 5.84 -20.58 -7.22
N ARG A 75 7.02 -20.00 -7.48
CA ARG A 75 8.13 -19.91 -6.53
C ARG A 75 8.39 -18.44 -6.21
N ILE A 76 8.39 -18.12 -4.92
CA ILE A 76 8.78 -16.80 -4.40
C ILE A 76 9.88 -16.98 -3.36
N GLU A 77 10.94 -16.20 -3.53
CA GLU A 77 12.12 -16.18 -2.67
C GLU A 77 12.41 -14.74 -2.23
N ASP A 78 12.67 -14.58 -0.93
CA ASP A 78 13.01 -13.31 -0.31
C ASP A 78 14.30 -13.41 0.51
N ASN A 79 14.94 -12.26 0.72
CA ASN A 79 16.06 -12.07 1.65
C ASN A 79 15.63 -11.45 2.99
N GLY A 80 14.39 -11.71 3.42
CA GLY A 80 13.83 -11.14 4.65
C GLY A 80 14.38 -11.78 5.92
N SER A 81 13.63 -11.66 7.02
CA SER A 81 14.02 -12.19 8.33
C SER A 81 14.10 -13.72 8.42
N GLY A 82 13.45 -14.41 7.49
CA GLY A 82 13.07 -15.81 7.64
C GLY A 82 12.05 -16.04 8.76
N ILE A 83 11.66 -17.30 8.94
CA ILE A 83 10.67 -17.76 9.91
C ILE A 83 11.32 -18.81 10.83
N PRO A 84 11.21 -18.67 12.16
CA PRO A 84 11.73 -19.67 13.09
C PRO A 84 11.14 -21.07 12.84
N PRO A 85 11.94 -22.15 12.95
CA PRO A 85 11.53 -23.49 12.53
C PRO A 85 10.27 -24.01 13.24
N ARG A 86 10.04 -23.59 14.48
CA ARG A 86 8.85 -23.94 15.28
C ARG A 86 7.54 -23.35 14.73
N HIS A 87 7.61 -22.27 13.95
CA HIS A 87 6.44 -21.58 13.42
C HIS A 87 6.18 -21.86 11.94
N ILE A 88 7.16 -22.43 11.20
CA ILE A 88 7.02 -22.68 9.75
C ILE A 88 5.77 -23.52 9.43
N PRO A 89 5.51 -24.68 10.07
CA PRO A 89 4.33 -25.48 9.73
C PRO A 89 3.02 -24.72 9.96
N SER A 90 2.87 -24.05 11.10
CA SER A 90 1.66 -23.29 11.42
C SER A 90 1.51 -22.04 10.54
N ALA A 91 2.59 -21.38 10.16
CA ALA A 91 2.56 -20.19 9.31
C ALA A 91 2.01 -20.47 7.90
N PHE A 92 2.24 -21.67 7.38
CA PHE A 92 1.85 -22.04 6.00
C PHE A 92 0.74 -23.09 5.92
N GLY A 93 0.43 -23.79 7.01
CA GLY A 93 -0.59 -24.85 7.02
C GLY A 93 -1.67 -24.70 8.09
N GLN A 94 -1.78 -23.54 8.74
CA GLN A 94 -2.89 -23.23 9.64
C GLN A 94 -3.55 -21.90 9.22
N VAL A 95 -4.83 -21.96 8.88
CA VAL A 95 -5.64 -20.79 8.54
C VAL A 95 -5.89 -19.96 9.80
N LEU A 96 -5.82 -18.63 9.67
CA LEU A 96 -5.90 -17.67 10.78
C LEU A 96 -4.77 -17.80 11.81
N PHE A 97 -3.60 -18.30 11.40
CA PHE A 97 -2.39 -18.25 12.20
C PHE A 97 -1.44 -17.19 11.64
N GLY A 98 -0.91 -16.31 12.49
CA GLY A 98 0.03 -15.30 12.03
C GLY A 98 0.51 -14.35 13.13
N SER A 99 1.57 -13.61 12.82
CA SER A 99 2.16 -12.59 13.69
C SER A 99 1.45 -11.22 13.60
N LYS A 100 0.49 -11.07 12.67
CA LYS A 100 -0.12 -9.79 12.28
C LYS A 100 -1.36 -9.39 13.12
N TYR A 101 -1.62 -10.06 14.25
CA TYR A 101 -2.76 -9.73 15.13
C TYR A 101 -2.49 -8.57 16.11
N LYS A 102 -1.25 -8.14 16.21
CA LYS A 102 -0.85 -6.97 16.99
C LYS A 102 -1.24 -5.70 16.24
N LEU A 103 -1.60 -4.63 16.96
CA LEU A 103 -1.96 -3.35 16.34
C LEU A 103 -0.69 -2.67 15.80
N LYS A 104 -0.32 -3.02 14.58
CA LYS A 104 0.87 -2.54 13.88
C LYS A 104 0.54 -2.38 12.40
N GLN A 105 1.05 -1.34 11.76
CA GLN A 105 0.93 -1.21 10.31
C GLN A 105 1.65 -2.37 9.62
N ALA A 106 0.93 -3.06 8.74
CA ALA A 106 1.45 -4.11 7.87
C ALA A 106 0.69 -4.10 6.53
N ARG A 107 1.26 -4.73 5.50
CA ARG A 107 0.58 -4.95 4.21
C ARG A 107 -0.52 -6.01 4.37
N GLY A 108 -0.19 -7.12 5.04
CA GLY A 108 -1.17 -8.17 5.37
C GLY A 108 -2.05 -7.83 6.60
N THR A 109 -3.35 -8.11 6.53
CA THR A 109 -4.31 -7.78 7.61
C THR A 109 -4.77 -8.97 8.45
N PHE A 110 -4.84 -10.20 7.88
CA PHE A 110 -5.55 -11.32 8.54
C PHE A 110 -4.75 -12.61 8.71
N GLY A 111 -3.48 -12.66 8.26
CA GLY A 111 -2.73 -13.94 8.25
C GLY A 111 -3.42 -15.03 7.41
N LEU A 112 -4.24 -14.61 6.43
CA LEU A 112 -5.04 -15.49 5.58
C LEU A 112 -4.41 -15.71 4.21
N GLY A 113 -3.95 -14.65 3.55
CA GLY A 113 -3.69 -14.66 2.11
C GLY A 113 -2.69 -15.72 1.64
N GLY A 114 -1.51 -15.80 2.26
CA GLY A 114 -0.50 -16.80 1.90
C GLY A 114 -0.98 -18.24 2.10
N THR A 115 -1.64 -18.52 3.22
CA THR A 115 -2.24 -19.83 3.51
C THR A 115 -3.39 -20.15 2.56
N MET A 116 -4.18 -19.15 2.14
CA MET A 116 -5.25 -19.33 1.15
C MET A 116 -4.70 -19.66 -0.24
N ALA A 117 -3.59 -19.04 -0.64
CA ALA A 117 -2.90 -19.37 -1.88
C ALA A 117 -2.45 -20.84 -1.89
N ILE A 118 -1.87 -21.31 -0.78
CA ILE A 118 -1.44 -22.70 -0.60
C ILE A 118 -2.65 -23.64 -0.58
N LEU A 119 -3.70 -23.29 0.15
CA LEU A 119 -4.93 -24.07 0.23
C LEU A 119 -5.56 -24.24 -1.16
N TYR A 120 -5.69 -23.14 -1.91
CA TYR A 120 -6.16 -23.16 -3.29
C TYR A 120 -5.32 -24.10 -4.16
N GLY A 121 -3.98 -23.95 -4.11
CA GLY A 121 -3.07 -24.82 -4.87
C GLY A 121 -3.21 -26.30 -4.50
N GLN A 122 -3.37 -26.63 -3.21
CA GLN A 122 -3.59 -27.99 -2.76
C GLN A 122 -4.95 -28.54 -3.23
N ILE A 123 -6.00 -27.74 -3.23
CA ILE A 123 -7.33 -28.16 -3.69
C ILE A 123 -7.31 -28.46 -5.19
N THR A 124 -6.65 -27.63 -5.99
CA THR A 124 -6.67 -27.76 -7.45
C THR A 124 -5.67 -28.80 -7.96
N THR A 125 -4.50 -28.92 -7.33
CA THR A 125 -3.42 -29.79 -7.84
C THR A 125 -3.13 -31.01 -6.96
N HIS A 126 -3.64 -31.05 -5.73
CA HIS A 126 -3.32 -32.07 -4.73
C HIS A 126 -1.81 -32.24 -4.44
N LYS A 127 -0.97 -31.25 -4.79
CA LYS A 127 0.48 -31.27 -4.55
C LYS A 127 0.84 -30.54 -3.24
N PRO A 128 1.89 -30.96 -2.52
CA PRO A 128 2.33 -30.30 -1.30
C PRO A 128 3.06 -28.98 -1.59
N VAL A 129 3.03 -28.05 -0.63
CA VAL A 129 3.87 -26.85 -0.66
C VAL A 129 5.27 -27.18 -0.15
N TYR A 130 6.28 -26.70 -0.84
CA TYR A 130 7.66 -26.68 -0.38
C TYR A 130 8.00 -25.32 0.24
N VAL A 131 8.53 -25.36 1.46
CA VAL A 131 8.97 -24.16 2.19
C VAL A 131 10.40 -24.36 2.66
N ALA A 132 11.28 -23.42 2.35
CA ALA A 132 12.62 -23.33 2.94
C ALA A 132 12.78 -22.00 3.67
N SER A 133 13.30 -22.01 4.90
CA SER A 133 13.52 -20.77 5.63
C SER A 133 14.71 -20.85 6.59
N SER A 134 15.35 -19.70 6.79
CA SER A 134 16.47 -19.51 7.71
C SER A 134 16.45 -18.09 8.25
N THR A 135 16.74 -17.93 9.54
CA THR A 135 16.90 -16.62 10.18
C THR A 135 18.37 -16.17 10.20
N GLY A 136 19.19 -16.62 9.24
CA GLY A 136 20.64 -16.37 9.19
C GLY A 136 21.47 -17.27 10.12
N THR A 137 20.85 -18.30 10.69
CA THR A 137 21.57 -19.30 11.54
C THR A 137 22.34 -20.30 10.68
N SER A 138 23.13 -21.18 11.32
CA SER A 138 23.91 -22.24 10.65
C SER A 138 23.07 -23.33 9.96
N LYS A 139 21.73 -23.24 9.99
CA LYS A 139 20.80 -24.24 9.45
C LYS A 139 19.73 -23.59 8.58
N ILE A 140 19.44 -24.21 7.44
CA ILE A 140 18.27 -23.96 6.60
C ILE A 140 17.28 -25.09 6.86
N TYR A 141 16.04 -24.76 7.21
CA TYR A 141 14.99 -25.74 7.43
C TYR A 141 14.10 -25.82 6.19
N LYS A 142 13.95 -27.03 5.65
CA LYS A 142 13.14 -27.34 4.47
C LYS A 142 11.98 -28.23 4.87
N TYR A 143 10.79 -27.88 4.45
CA TYR A 143 9.56 -28.60 4.74
C TYR A 143 8.78 -28.87 3.45
N LYS A 144 8.17 -30.05 3.37
CA LYS A 144 7.03 -30.31 2.48
C LYS A 144 5.78 -30.42 3.35
N LEU A 145 4.80 -29.57 3.10
CA LEU A 145 3.61 -29.44 3.93
C LEU A 145 2.34 -29.64 3.08
N MET A 146 1.30 -30.16 3.72
CA MET A 146 -0.08 -30.08 3.28
C MET A 146 -0.95 -29.52 4.41
N ILE A 147 -2.17 -29.14 4.11
CA ILE A 147 -3.18 -28.63 5.04
C ILE A 147 -4.23 -29.72 5.25
N ASP A 148 -4.43 -30.14 6.49
CA ASP A 148 -5.62 -30.88 6.88
C ASP A 148 -6.79 -29.89 6.95
N ILE A 149 -7.64 -29.90 5.92
CA ILE A 149 -8.75 -28.96 5.76
C ILE A 149 -9.80 -29.17 6.86
N GLN A 150 -10.07 -30.42 7.25
CA GLN A 150 -11.07 -30.72 8.27
C GLN A 150 -10.64 -30.26 9.66
N ARG A 151 -9.36 -30.44 10.01
CA ARG A 151 -8.85 -30.07 11.34
C ARG A 151 -8.19 -28.69 11.41
N ASN A 152 -8.00 -28.02 10.27
CA ASN A 152 -7.23 -26.78 10.15
C ASN A 152 -5.83 -26.91 10.79
N ARG A 153 -5.07 -27.93 10.39
CA ARG A 153 -3.73 -28.22 10.92
C ARG A 153 -2.73 -28.54 9.81
N PRO A 154 -1.45 -28.20 9.99
CA PRO A 154 -0.41 -28.57 9.03
C PRO A 154 -0.09 -30.07 9.11
N LEU A 155 -0.02 -30.71 7.96
CA LEU A 155 0.48 -32.07 7.77
C LEU A 155 1.92 -31.98 7.23
N ILE A 156 2.89 -32.45 8.02
CA ILE A 156 4.31 -32.44 7.63
C ILE A 156 4.61 -33.75 6.91
N LEU A 157 4.90 -33.68 5.61
CA LEU A 157 5.25 -34.85 4.80
C LEU A 157 6.74 -35.14 4.80
N ASP A 158 7.57 -34.10 4.71
CA ASP A 158 9.02 -34.20 4.72
C ASP A 158 9.62 -33.02 5.49
N ARG A 159 10.71 -33.28 6.23
CA ARG A 159 11.47 -32.26 6.95
C ARG A 159 12.96 -32.54 6.79
N LYS A 160 13.68 -31.59 6.19
CA LYS A 160 15.12 -31.67 5.98
C LYS A 160 15.82 -30.47 6.59
N ILE A 161 17.03 -30.69 7.10
CA ILE A 161 17.89 -29.66 7.66
C ILE A 161 19.17 -29.63 6.83
N GLN A 162 19.48 -28.47 6.25
CA GLN A 162 20.69 -28.26 5.47
C GLN A 162 21.62 -27.31 6.23
N ILE A 163 22.93 -27.55 6.12
CA ILE A 163 23.95 -26.65 6.69
C ILE A 163 23.98 -25.36 5.89
N ASN A 164 23.85 -24.23 6.58
CA ASN A 164 23.84 -22.88 6.00
C ASN A 164 25.23 -22.25 6.04
N LYS A 165 26.12 -22.67 5.12
CA LYS A 165 27.50 -22.17 5.07
C LYS A 165 27.57 -20.66 4.78
N GLU A 166 26.67 -20.18 3.94
CA GLU A 166 26.62 -18.78 3.47
C GLU A 166 25.83 -17.86 4.41
N LYS A 167 25.29 -18.39 5.52
CA LYS A 167 24.40 -17.66 6.44
C LYS A 167 23.23 -16.99 5.73
N TRP A 168 22.69 -17.64 4.70
CA TRP A 168 21.49 -17.20 4.01
C TRP A 168 20.34 -16.97 5.00
N HIS A 169 19.62 -15.87 4.81
CA HIS A 169 18.43 -15.52 5.58
C HIS A 169 17.30 -15.18 4.60
N GLY A 170 16.09 -15.62 4.93
CA GLY A 170 14.95 -15.44 4.05
C GLY A 170 14.00 -16.62 4.06
N THR A 171 13.06 -16.59 3.12
CA THR A 171 12.06 -17.63 2.92
C THR A 171 11.89 -17.93 1.44
N ILE A 172 11.75 -19.22 1.11
CA ILE A 172 11.36 -19.72 -0.20
C ILE A 172 10.03 -20.44 -0.01
N VAL A 173 9.04 -20.08 -0.82
CA VAL A 173 7.74 -20.76 -0.89
C VAL A 173 7.52 -21.18 -2.33
N GLU A 174 7.28 -22.47 -2.55
CA GLU A 174 7.07 -23.07 -3.87
C GLU A 174 5.89 -24.04 -3.82
N PHE A 175 4.89 -23.84 -4.66
CA PHE A 175 3.71 -24.71 -4.74
C PHE A 175 3.05 -24.62 -6.13
N CYS A 176 2.26 -25.63 -6.45
CA CYS A 176 1.52 -25.70 -7.70
C CYS A 176 0.10 -25.13 -7.50
N LEU A 177 -0.42 -24.43 -8.50
CA LEU A 177 -1.80 -23.96 -8.55
C LEU A 177 -2.34 -24.01 -9.99
N GLU A 178 -3.64 -24.23 -10.11
CA GLU A 178 -4.34 -24.12 -11.39
C GLU A 178 -4.70 -22.64 -11.67
N GLY A 179 -4.42 -22.17 -12.88
CA GLY A 179 -4.53 -20.75 -13.19
C GLY A 179 -4.67 -20.45 -14.68
N ASP A 180 -4.95 -19.18 -14.98
CA ASP A 180 -4.89 -18.62 -16.34
C ASP A 180 -3.90 -17.45 -16.31
N TYR A 181 -2.66 -17.72 -16.72
CA TYR A 181 -1.62 -16.68 -16.72
C TYR A 181 -1.86 -15.63 -17.81
N PHE A 182 -2.42 -16.02 -18.97
CA PHE A 182 -2.58 -15.12 -20.10
C PHE A 182 -3.48 -13.94 -19.73
N ARG A 183 -4.62 -14.21 -19.08
CA ARG A 183 -5.53 -13.17 -18.57
C ARG A 183 -4.99 -12.45 -17.33
N ALA A 184 -4.23 -13.14 -16.47
CA ALA A 184 -3.67 -12.54 -15.26
C ALA A 184 -2.46 -11.61 -15.52
N MET A 185 -1.71 -11.87 -16.60
CA MET A 185 -0.43 -11.22 -16.91
C MET A 185 -0.48 -9.69 -16.86
N PRO A 186 -1.44 -8.99 -17.52
CA PRO A 186 -1.46 -7.53 -17.52
C PRO A 186 -1.57 -6.96 -16.09
N LYS A 187 -2.42 -7.56 -15.25
CA LYS A 187 -2.62 -7.13 -13.85
C LYS A 187 -1.43 -7.49 -12.97
N ILE A 188 -0.77 -8.62 -13.21
CA ILE A 188 0.47 -8.98 -12.51
C ILE A 188 1.57 -7.95 -12.80
N LEU A 189 1.81 -7.64 -14.08
CA LEU A 189 2.85 -6.69 -14.46
C LEU A 189 2.53 -5.27 -13.96
N GLU A 190 1.26 -4.86 -14.02
CA GLU A 190 0.80 -3.61 -13.43
C GLU A 190 1.07 -3.57 -11.92
N TYR A 191 0.75 -4.64 -11.19
CA TYR A 191 1.01 -4.74 -9.75
C TYR A 191 2.50 -4.65 -9.42
N LEU A 192 3.36 -5.38 -10.14
CA LEU A 192 4.79 -5.35 -9.91
C LEU A 192 5.38 -3.98 -10.23
N LYS A 193 4.93 -3.32 -11.30
CA LYS A 193 5.33 -1.95 -11.65
C LYS A 193 4.90 -0.95 -10.59
N GLN A 194 3.64 -1.01 -10.14
CA GLN A 194 3.15 -0.13 -9.08
C GLN A 194 3.82 -0.42 -7.72
N THR A 195 4.15 -1.68 -7.44
CA THR A 195 4.92 -2.06 -6.24
C THR A 195 6.31 -1.46 -6.29
N ALA A 196 7.01 -1.58 -7.44
CA ALA A 196 8.32 -0.98 -7.65
C ALA A 196 8.34 0.56 -7.50
N LEU A 197 7.20 1.22 -7.77
CA LEU A 197 7.00 2.65 -7.53
C LEU A 197 6.99 2.97 -6.03
N VAL A 198 6.22 2.25 -5.22
CA VAL A 198 6.13 2.52 -3.76
C VAL A 198 7.23 1.88 -2.92
N THR A 199 7.99 0.96 -3.49
CA THR A 199 9.19 0.39 -2.88
C THR A 199 10.42 0.64 -3.76
N PRO A 200 10.87 1.91 -3.89
CA PRO A 200 12.04 2.26 -4.72
C PRO A 200 13.35 1.66 -4.19
N TYR A 201 13.33 1.09 -2.99
CA TYR A 201 14.43 0.41 -2.31
C TYR A 201 14.46 -1.10 -2.52
N ALA A 202 13.47 -1.69 -3.20
CA ALA A 202 13.39 -3.12 -3.47
C ALA A 202 13.89 -3.47 -4.87
N ASN A 203 14.58 -4.61 -4.99
CA ASN A 203 14.78 -5.30 -6.25
C ASN A 203 13.69 -6.36 -6.40
N ILE A 204 12.98 -6.35 -7.53
CA ILE A 204 11.96 -7.35 -7.84
C ILE A 204 12.30 -7.96 -9.18
N THR A 205 12.54 -9.27 -9.19
CA THR A 205 12.81 -10.05 -10.40
C THR A 205 11.66 -11.02 -10.61
N PHE A 206 11.04 -10.97 -11.79
CA PHE A 206 9.95 -11.85 -12.16
C PHE A 206 10.28 -12.58 -13.46
N ILE A 207 10.26 -13.91 -13.42
CA ILE A 207 10.36 -14.77 -14.60
C ILE A 207 8.97 -15.37 -14.85
N ASP A 208 8.44 -15.10 -16.04
CA ASP A 208 7.14 -15.61 -16.44
C ASP A 208 7.21 -17.04 -17.03
N PRO A 209 6.06 -17.69 -17.27
CA PRO A 209 6.03 -19.03 -17.85
C PRO A 209 6.64 -19.13 -19.25
N LYS A 210 6.76 -18.01 -19.97
CA LYS A 210 7.38 -17.92 -21.30
C LYS A 210 8.89 -17.70 -21.22
N GLY A 211 9.47 -17.64 -20.02
CA GLY A 211 10.89 -17.36 -19.79
C GLY A 211 11.29 -15.89 -19.93
N ARG A 212 10.33 -14.96 -20.04
CA ARG A 212 10.61 -13.51 -20.08
C ARG A 212 11.00 -13.02 -18.69
N LEU A 213 12.13 -12.32 -18.64
CA LEU A 213 12.68 -11.72 -17.43
C LEU A 213 12.22 -10.26 -17.31
N TYR A 214 11.48 -9.96 -16.25
CA TYR A 214 11.14 -8.61 -15.82
C TYR A 214 11.97 -8.27 -14.59
N LYS A 215 12.72 -7.16 -14.65
CA LYS A 215 13.60 -6.73 -13.57
C LYS A 215 13.31 -5.29 -13.18
N PHE A 216 12.87 -5.09 -11.94
CA PHE A 216 12.68 -3.78 -11.33
C PHE A 216 13.80 -3.57 -10.32
N THR A 217 14.82 -2.78 -10.67
CA THR A 217 15.97 -2.52 -9.80
C THR A 217 15.70 -1.39 -8.83
N ARG A 218 16.25 -1.44 -7.62
CA ARG A 218 16.17 -0.35 -6.65
C ARG A 218 16.97 0.87 -7.12
N VAL A 219 16.52 2.05 -6.71
CA VAL A 219 17.21 3.34 -6.94
C VAL A 219 17.81 3.92 -5.67
N THR A 220 17.42 3.41 -4.50
CA THR A 220 17.93 3.83 -3.21
C THR A 220 18.06 2.64 -2.28
N THR A 221 18.92 2.74 -1.27
CA THR A 221 19.00 1.78 -0.15
C THR A 221 18.34 2.33 1.11
N LYS A 222 17.93 3.60 1.10
CA LYS A 222 17.25 4.24 2.24
C LYS A 222 15.84 3.66 2.36
N MET A 223 15.57 3.07 3.52
CA MET A 223 14.26 2.53 3.85
C MET A 223 13.54 3.45 4.85
N PRO A 224 12.19 3.47 4.82
CA PRO A 224 11.41 4.14 5.85
C PRO A 224 11.57 3.42 7.20
N PRO A 225 11.40 4.14 8.34
CA PRO A 225 11.58 3.55 9.67
C PRO A 225 10.54 2.44 9.92
N PRO A 226 10.89 1.28 10.49
CA PRO A 226 9.96 0.16 10.63
C PRO A 226 8.77 0.54 11.54
N PRO A 227 7.56 0.04 11.22
CA PRO A 227 6.38 0.35 12.03
C PRO A 227 6.50 -0.27 13.42
N LYS A 228 5.95 0.43 14.42
CA LYS A 228 5.97 0.00 15.83
C LYS A 228 4.60 -0.53 16.24
N GLU A 229 4.60 -1.49 17.14
CA GLU A 229 3.37 -1.94 17.81
C GLU A 229 2.84 -0.82 18.71
N THR A 230 1.52 -0.63 18.74
CA THR A 230 0.88 0.35 19.62
C THR A 230 -0.33 -0.26 20.32
N LEU A 231 -0.78 0.41 21.38
CA LEU A 231 -1.97 0.03 22.13
C LEU A 231 -3.24 0.49 21.39
N PRO A 232 -4.40 -0.15 21.62
CA PRO A 232 -5.66 0.32 21.08
C PRO A 232 -6.01 1.71 21.65
N HIS A 233 -6.53 2.57 20.78
CA HIS A 233 -7.05 3.87 21.21
C HIS A 233 -8.50 3.74 21.67
N PRO A 234 -8.94 4.43 22.74
CA PRO A 234 -10.31 4.34 23.26
C PRO A 234 -11.42 4.48 22.21
N TYR A 235 -11.35 5.50 21.34
CA TYR A 235 -12.37 5.71 20.29
C TYR A 235 -12.56 4.53 19.32
N GLY A 236 -11.58 3.64 19.18
CA GLY A 236 -11.64 2.48 18.28
C GLY A 236 -12.08 1.19 18.96
N VAL A 237 -12.37 1.22 20.25
CA VAL A 237 -12.60 0.03 21.06
C VAL A 237 -14.09 -0.34 21.09
N ASP A 238 -14.35 -1.64 20.98
CA ASP A 238 -15.67 -2.25 21.10
C ASP A 238 -15.77 -3.15 22.34
N VAL A 239 -16.96 -3.72 22.56
CA VAL A 239 -17.26 -4.56 23.72
C VAL A 239 -16.34 -5.79 23.76
N GLU A 240 -16.13 -6.44 22.62
CA GLU A 240 -15.27 -7.62 22.51
C GLU A 240 -13.81 -7.29 22.83
N THR A 241 -13.30 -6.17 22.33
CA THR A 241 -11.94 -5.70 22.65
C THR A 241 -11.79 -5.45 24.14
N ILE A 242 -12.75 -4.79 24.79
CA ILE A 242 -12.73 -4.63 26.25
C ILE A 242 -12.72 -5.99 26.97
N GLN A 243 -13.58 -6.93 26.55
CA GLN A 243 -13.63 -8.25 27.17
C GLN A 243 -12.31 -9.01 27.04
N ARG A 244 -11.67 -8.96 25.86
CA ARG A 244 -10.34 -9.54 25.65
C ARG A 244 -9.31 -8.91 26.58
N LEU A 245 -9.28 -7.57 26.68
CA LEU A 245 -8.39 -6.84 27.57
C LEU A 245 -8.63 -7.22 29.04
N ILE A 246 -9.88 -7.34 29.48
CA ILE A 246 -10.23 -7.76 30.85
C ILE A 246 -9.77 -9.20 31.15
N ARG A 247 -9.83 -10.13 30.18
CA ARG A 247 -9.37 -11.51 30.37
C ARG A 247 -7.86 -11.58 30.59
N ILE A 248 -7.09 -10.80 29.83
CA ILE A 248 -5.62 -10.83 29.89
C ILE A 248 -5.03 -9.89 30.95
N THR A 249 -5.79 -8.92 31.46
CA THR A 249 -5.22 -7.86 32.29
C THR A 249 -4.66 -8.37 33.63
N PRO A 250 -3.46 -7.91 34.03
CA PRO A 250 -2.95 -8.08 35.39
C PRO A 250 -3.50 -7.01 36.36
N CYS A 251 -4.11 -5.92 35.86
CA CYS A 251 -4.52 -4.77 36.68
C CYS A 251 -5.65 -5.12 37.65
N ARG A 252 -5.58 -4.57 38.87
CA ARG A 252 -6.58 -4.80 39.94
C ARG A 252 -7.60 -3.67 40.09
N ASN A 253 -7.36 -2.54 39.44
CA ASN A 253 -8.21 -1.35 39.49
C ASN A 253 -8.45 -0.81 38.06
N MET A 254 -9.47 0.04 37.89
CA MET A 254 -9.83 0.62 36.59
C MET A 254 -8.87 1.73 36.16
N LEU A 255 -8.26 2.46 37.10
CA LEU A 255 -7.32 3.53 36.78
C LEU A 255 -6.09 2.99 36.03
N ASP A 256 -5.45 1.95 36.58
CA ASP A 256 -4.32 1.26 35.96
C ASP A 256 -4.76 0.53 34.69
N PHE A 257 -5.96 -0.04 34.66
CA PHE A 257 -6.49 -0.67 33.45
C PHE A 257 -6.55 0.33 32.28
N MET A 258 -7.04 1.54 32.53
CA MET A 258 -7.10 2.59 31.50
C MET A 258 -5.70 3.06 31.07
N LYS A 259 -4.75 3.18 32.01
CA LYS A 259 -3.37 3.60 31.71
C LYS A 259 -2.56 2.53 30.96
N THR A 260 -2.71 1.27 31.32
CA THR A 260 -1.88 0.17 30.80
C THR A 260 -2.34 -0.32 29.42
N HIS A 261 -3.66 -0.38 29.18
CA HIS A 261 -4.19 -1.04 27.98
C HIS A 261 -4.53 -0.10 26.84
N PHE A 262 -4.59 1.21 27.08
CA PHE A 262 -5.00 2.17 26.06
C PHE A 262 -3.91 3.18 25.72
N HIS A 263 -3.88 3.55 24.45
CA HIS A 263 -2.92 4.50 23.94
C HIS A 263 -3.22 5.93 24.40
N ARG A 264 -2.17 6.64 24.86
CA ARG A 264 -2.21 8.06 25.27
C ARG A 264 -3.16 8.40 26.42
N ILE A 265 -3.39 7.46 27.34
CA ILE A 265 -4.12 7.73 28.58
C ILE A 265 -3.13 7.92 29.73
N GLY A 266 -2.98 9.16 30.18
CA GLY A 266 -2.32 9.49 31.45
C GLY A 266 -3.29 9.39 32.63
N GLU A 267 -2.76 9.56 33.83
CA GLU A 267 -3.52 9.46 35.08
C GLU A 267 -4.69 10.43 35.15
N ASN A 268 -4.46 11.71 34.86
CA ASN A 268 -5.50 12.74 34.89
C ASN A 268 -6.63 12.46 33.89
N ILE A 269 -6.29 11.99 32.69
CA ILE A 269 -7.29 11.65 31.66
C ILE A 269 -8.10 10.43 32.09
N ALA A 270 -7.44 9.42 32.67
CA ALA A 270 -8.11 8.23 33.19
C ALA A 270 -9.08 8.60 34.33
N HIS A 271 -8.65 9.43 35.28
CA HIS A 271 -9.48 9.91 36.38
C HIS A 271 -10.71 10.67 35.86
N HIS A 272 -10.51 11.68 35.01
CA HIS A 272 -11.60 12.48 34.43
C HIS A 272 -12.59 11.61 33.64
N PHE A 273 -12.08 10.60 32.91
CA PHE A 273 -12.92 9.68 32.17
C PHE A 273 -13.74 8.76 33.08
N LEU A 274 -13.12 8.21 34.13
CA LEU A 274 -13.79 7.31 35.07
C LEU A 274 -14.87 8.03 35.88
N GLU A 275 -14.59 9.27 36.29
CA GLU A 275 -15.55 10.19 36.89
C GLU A 275 -16.73 10.45 35.94
N PHE A 276 -16.45 10.83 34.68
CA PHE A 276 -17.47 11.04 33.66
C PHE A 276 -18.32 9.78 33.40
N ALA A 277 -17.70 8.60 33.42
CA ALA A 277 -18.41 7.33 33.20
C ALA A 277 -19.23 6.89 34.42
N GLY A 278 -18.97 7.44 35.60
CA GLY A 278 -19.53 7.01 36.88
C GLY A 278 -19.02 5.62 37.29
N ILE A 279 -17.75 5.31 36.99
CA ILE A 279 -17.11 4.03 37.32
C ILE A 279 -16.06 4.28 38.40
N SER A 280 -16.18 3.61 39.54
CA SER A 280 -15.20 3.70 40.63
C SER A 280 -13.81 3.27 40.15
N GLU A 281 -12.80 4.11 40.40
CA GLU A 281 -11.42 3.87 40.00
C GLU A 281 -10.84 2.61 40.62
N LYS A 282 -11.16 2.35 41.89
CA LYS A 282 -10.71 1.18 42.65
C LYS A 282 -11.41 -0.12 42.24
N LYS A 283 -12.41 -0.06 41.36
CA LYS A 283 -13.17 -1.24 40.95
C LYS A 283 -12.27 -2.17 40.16
N ASN A 284 -12.37 -3.46 40.42
CA ASN A 284 -11.60 -4.46 39.68
C ASN A 284 -12.19 -4.66 38.27
N PRO A 285 -11.40 -4.51 37.18
CA PRO A 285 -11.87 -4.71 35.81
C PRO A 285 -12.51 -6.09 35.58
N LYS A 286 -12.00 -7.14 36.23
CA LYS A 286 -12.49 -8.52 36.10
C LYS A 286 -13.87 -8.73 36.74
N LYS A 287 -14.32 -7.80 37.58
CA LYS A 287 -15.63 -7.85 38.25
C LYS A 287 -16.70 -7.00 37.54
N LEU A 288 -16.41 -6.44 36.37
CA LEU A 288 -17.39 -5.69 35.58
C LEU A 288 -18.48 -6.61 35.02
N LYS A 289 -19.74 -6.27 35.27
CA LYS A 289 -20.88 -6.99 34.69
C LYS A 289 -21.04 -6.64 33.20
N PRO A 290 -21.66 -7.51 32.37
CA PRO A 290 -21.82 -7.26 30.93
C PRO A 290 -22.44 -5.89 30.58
N HIS A 291 -23.46 -5.45 31.33
CA HIS A 291 -24.09 -4.13 31.12
C HIS A 291 -23.15 -2.96 31.44
N GLU A 292 -22.23 -3.13 32.41
CA GLU A 292 -21.24 -2.12 32.76
C GLU A 292 -20.18 -1.99 31.67
N ILE A 293 -19.80 -3.10 31.04
CA ILE A 293 -18.87 -3.10 29.89
C ILE A 293 -19.49 -2.34 28.72
N VAL A 294 -20.77 -2.60 28.42
CA VAL A 294 -21.49 -1.86 27.36
C VAL A 294 -21.57 -0.37 27.69
N ARG A 295 -21.85 -0.01 28.95
CA ARG A 295 -21.85 1.38 29.41
C ARG A 295 -20.47 2.02 29.26
N LEU A 296 -19.40 1.34 29.67
CA LEU A 296 -18.01 1.80 29.52
C LEU A 296 -17.71 2.16 28.06
N VAL A 297 -18.00 1.26 27.11
CA VAL A 297 -17.78 1.50 25.68
C VAL A 297 -18.60 2.68 25.14
N ARG A 298 -19.86 2.83 25.56
CA ARG A 298 -20.68 3.99 25.17
C ARG A 298 -20.10 5.30 25.70
N MET A 299 -19.61 5.31 26.94
CA MET A 299 -19.00 6.49 27.53
C MET A 299 -17.66 6.84 26.88
N ILE A 300 -16.85 5.84 26.54
CA ILE A 300 -15.60 6.03 25.77
C ILE A 300 -15.88 6.79 24.48
N LYS A 301 -16.94 6.44 23.74
CA LYS A 301 -17.29 7.10 22.48
C LYS A 301 -17.82 8.54 22.65
N ARG A 302 -18.37 8.87 23.81
CA ARG A 302 -18.94 10.20 24.10
C ARG A 302 -17.93 11.16 24.71
N PHE A 303 -16.93 10.65 25.42
CA PHE A 303 -15.92 11.46 26.09
C PHE A 303 -14.99 12.12 25.08
N LYS A 304 -14.96 13.46 25.06
CA LYS A 304 -14.12 14.26 24.14
C LYS A 304 -12.72 14.58 24.67
N GLY A 305 -12.41 14.19 25.91
CA GLY A 305 -11.13 14.52 26.56
C GLY A 305 -9.96 13.62 26.19
N PHE A 306 -10.16 12.60 25.34
CA PHE A 306 -9.06 11.77 24.85
C PHE A 306 -8.21 12.52 23.83
N LEU A 307 -6.89 12.41 23.98
CA LEU A 307 -5.93 12.92 23.01
C LEU A 307 -6.01 12.11 21.70
N PRO A 308 -5.76 12.72 20.54
CA PRO A 308 -5.73 11.97 19.28
C PRO A 308 -4.61 10.92 19.28
N PRO A 309 -4.83 9.73 18.68
CA PRO A 309 -3.79 8.71 18.57
C PRO A 309 -2.47 9.26 18.00
N ASP A 310 -1.35 8.82 18.58
CA ASP A 310 -0.03 9.13 18.04
C ASP A 310 0.26 8.31 16.77
N ALA A 311 0.85 8.97 15.79
CA ALA A 311 1.18 8.38 14.50
C ALA A 311 2.65 7.93 14.40
N SER A 312 3.45 8.09 15.46
CA SER A 312 4.82 7.55 15.52
C SER A 312 4.90 6.03 15.35
N CYS A 313 3.78 5.33 15.53
CA CYS A 313 3.66 3.90 15.26
C CYS A 313 3.63 3.56 13.76
N LEU A 314 3.29 4.55 12.92
CA LEU A 314 3.20 4.39 11.47
C LEU A 314 4.57 4.56 10.80
N SER A 315 4.66 3.96 9.64
CA SER A 315 5.80 3.93 8.73
C SER A 315 5.31 4.47 7.37
N PRO A 316 5.15 5.79 7.23
CA PRO A 316 4.89 6.44 5.94
C PRO A 316 6.03 6.15 4.95
N LEU A 317 5.81 6.40 3.65
CA LEU A 317 6.89 6.30 2.66
C LEU A 317 7.77 7.54 2.74
N GLY A 318 7.17 8.71 2.97
CA GLY A 318 7.85 10.00 2.98
C GLY A 318 7.97 10.62 1.59
N GLU A 319 8.14 11.94 1.57
CA GLU A 319 8.18 12.72 0.32
C GLU A 319 9.36 12.33 -0.57
N GLU A 320 10.54 12.08 0.02
CA GLU A 320 11.75 11.71 -0.72
C GLU A 320 11.63 10.36 -1.44
N LEU A 321 11.18 9.33 -0.73
CA LEU A 321 11.07 7.98 -1.29
C LEU A 321 9.95 7.90 -2.32
N LEU A 322 8.79 8.52 -2.05
CA LEU A 322 7.70 8.57 -3.02
C LEU A 322 8.12 9.32 -4.29
N LYS A 323 8.86 10.43 -4.16
CA LYS A 323 9.43 11.16 -5.30
C LYS A 323 10.42 10.30 -6.09
N ALA A 324 11.32 9.57 -5.42
CA ALA A 324 12.27 8.68 -6.07
C ALA A 324 11.58 7.58 -6.88
N GLY A 325 10.52 6.98 -6.33
CA GLY A 325 9.70 5.98 -7.02
C GLY A 325 9.01 6.53 -8.27
N ILE A 326 8.42 7.72 -8.18
CA ILE A 326 7.77 8.40 -9.32
C ILE A 326 8.78 8.71 -10.43
N LEU A 327 9.94 9.27 -10.07
CA LEU A 327 10.99 9.62 -11.05
C LEU A 327 11.52 8.37 -11.78
N LYS A 328 11.63 7.25 -11.05
CA LYS A 328 12.09 5.98 -11.59
C LYS A 328 11.11 5.41 -12.63
N GLU A 329 9.84 5.28 -12.27
CA GLU A 329 8.87 4.50 -13.05
C GLU A 329 8.09 5.33 -14.09
N LEU A 330 7.88 6.63 -13.84
CA LEU A 330 7.06 7.51 -14.70
C LEU A 330 7.87 8.58 -15.43
N LYS A 331 9.13 8.82 -15.04
CA LYS A 331 10.04 9.84 -15.62
C LYS A 331 9.35 11.15 -16.03
N PRO A 332 8.61 11.81 -15.12
CA PRO A 332 7.85 13.01 -15.47
C PRO A 332 8.75 14.24 -15.64
N GLU A 333 8.25 15.24 -16.39
CA GLU A 333 8.86 16.57 -16.48
C GLU A 333 8.74 17.34 -15.15
N PHE A 334 7.64 17.12 -14.43
CA PHE A 334 7.35 17.74 -13.15
C PHE A 334 6.77 16.73 -12.16
N THR A 335 7.23 16.80 -10.92
CA THR A 335 6.68 16.00 -9.81
C THR A 335 6.52 16.85 -8.56
N ALA A 336 5.36 16.74 -7.92
CA ALA A 336 5.07 17.32 -6.62
C ALA A 336 4.60 16.21 -5.69
N VAL A 337 5.16 16.16 -4.48
CA VAL A 337 4.80 15.18 -3.44
C VAL A 337 4.52 15.94 -2.16
N PHE A 338 3.51 15.51 -1.42
CA PHE A 338 3.16 16.12 -0.14
C PHE A 338 2.67 15.07 0.85
N GLN A 339 3.23 15.08 2.06
CA GLN A 339 2.79 14.26 3.18
C GLN A 339 1.92 15.10 4.14
N ARG A 340 0.69 14.66 4.38
CA ARG A 340 -0.20 15.31 5.36
C ARG A 340 0.25 15.05 6.78
N LYS A 341 -0.15 15.97 7.68
CA LYS A 341 -0.07 15.73 9.12
C LYS A 341 -0.94 14.51 9.47
N PRO A 342 -0.53 13.70 10.45
CA PRO A 342 -1.33 12.56 10.85
C PRO A 342 -2.73 12.96 11.31
N SER A 343 -3.71 12.16 10.93
CA SER A 343 -5.11 12.30 11.30
C SER A 343 -5.61 10.98 11.89
N THR A 344 -6.84 10.95 12.38
CA THR A 344 -7.36 9.78 13.10
C THR A 344 -8.77 9.48 12.64
N TYR A 345 -9.09 8.19 12.50
CA TYR A 345 -10.44 7.75 12.17
C TYR A 345 -10.76 6.55 13.06
N SER A 346 -11.93 6.53 13.73
CA SER A 346 -12.35 5.41 14.59
C SER A 346 -11.23 4.88 15.52
N GLY A 347 -10.43 5.77 16.12
CA GLY A 347 -9.29 5.41 16.99
C GLY A 347 -8.01 4.90 16.30
N HIS A 348 -7.96 4.83 14.98
CA HIS A 348 -6.76 4.46 14.24
C HIS A 348 -6.06 5.71 13.68
N PRO A 349 -4.76 5.92 13.96
CA PRO A 349 -3.99 6.96 13.30
C PRO A 349 -3.83 6.60 11.81
N PHE A 350 -3.88 7.61 10.95
CA PHE A 350 -3.57 7.48 9.54
C PHE A 350 -2.83 8.69 8.99
N ILE A 351 -2.01 8.48 7.98
CA ILE A 351 -1.30 9.51 7.23
C ILE A 351 -1.69 9.37 5.76
N VAL A 352 -1.90 10.50 5.10
CA VAL A 352 -2.16 10.54 3.66
C VAL A 352 -0.98 11.21 2.97
N GLU A 353 -0.43 10.54 1.97
CA GLU A 353 0.58 11.05 1.07
C GLU A 353 -0.03 11.19 -0.32
N THR A 354 0.19 12.33 -0.96
CA THR A 354 -0.34 12.61 -2.29
C THR A 354 0.76 13.08 -3.19
N ALA A 355 0.71 12.69 -4.46
CA ALA A 355 1.64 13.19 -5.46
C ALA A 355 0.96 13.42 -6.81
N ILE A 356 1.55 14.31 -7.59
CA ILE A 356 1.18 14.57 -8.98
C ILE A 356 2.45 14.53 -9.82
N ALA A 357 2.38 13.78 -10.92
CA ALA A 357 3.42 13.70 -11.93
C ALA A 357 2.86 14.20 -13.27
N TYR A 358 3.62 15.03 -13.98
CA TYR A 358 3.20 15.64 -15.24
C TYR A 358 4.27 15.51 -16.33
N GLY A 359 3.86 15.17 -17.56
CA GLY A 359 4.73 15.09 -18.74
C GLY A 359 5.59 13.82 -18.80
N GLY A 360 6.55 13.78 -19.72
CA GLY A 360 7.45 12.63 -19.88
C GLY A 360 6.72 11.35 -20.29
N ASP A 361 7.04 10.23 -19.63
CA ASP A 361 6.45 8.90 -19.90
C ASP A 361 5.10 8.68 -19.18
N VAL A 362 4.50 9.75 -18.65
CA VAL A 362 3.17 9.68 -18.00
C VAL A 362 2.09 9.39 -19.05
N PRO A 363 1.22 8.39 -18.82
CA PRO A 363 0.12 8.08 -19.74
C PRO A 363 -0.83 9.27 -19.95
N LYS A 364 -1.32 9.44 -21.18
CA LYS A 364 -2.28 10.50 -21.58
C LYS A 364 -3.75 10.09 -21.43
N ASP A 365 -4.02 9.11 -20.57
CA ASP A 365 -5.31 8.41 -20.51
C ASP A 365 -6.08 8.81 -19.24
N ASP A 366 -7.10 9.68 -19.39
CA ASP A 366 -8.04 10.16 -18.36
C ASP A 366 -7.50 10.20 -16.90
N PHE A 367 -6.35 10.87 -16.72
CA PHE A 367 -5.60 10.98 -15.46
C PHE A 367 -5.43 9.66 -14.69
N PRO A 368 -4.43 8.81 -14.99
CA PRO A 368 -4.20 7.58 -14.22
C PRO A 368 -4.07 7.87 -12.72
N VAL A 369 -4.90 7.18 -11.93
CA VAL A 369 -4.92 7.30 -10.47
C VAL A 369 -4.24 6.09 -9.84
N TYR A 370 -3.03 6.28 -9.32
CA TYR A 370 -2.32 5.26 -8.57
C TYR A 370 -2.73 5.31 -7.10
N ARG A 371 -3.39 4.25 -6.65
CA ARG A 371 -3.91 4.13 -5.29
C ARG A 371 -3.07 3.16 -4.49
N PHE A 372 -2.68 3.58 -3.29
CA PHE A 372 -1.90 2.76 -2.38
C PHE A 372 -2.49 2.77 -0.99
N ALA A 373 -2.49 1.61 -0.34
CA ALA A 373 -2.83 1.47 1.06
C ALA A 373 -1.76 0.64 1.78
N ASN A 374 -1.15 1.17 2.83
CA ASN A 374 -0.04 0.52 3.54
C ASN A 374 1.04 -0.02 2.58
N ARG A 375 1.44 0.77 1.57
CA ARG A 375 2.39 0.39 0.50
C ARG A 375 1.94 -0.74 -0.43
N ILE A 376 0.65 -1.04 -0.47
CA ILE A 376 0.07 -2.01 -1.40
C ILE A 376 -0.65 -1.26 -2.53
N PRO A 377 -0.32 -1.55 -3.81
CA PRO A 377 -1.10 -1.08 -4.95
C PRO A 377 -2.53 -1.64 -4.97
N LEU A 378 -3.50 -0.77 -5.21
CA LEU A 378 -4.92 -1.13 -5.33
C LEU A 378 -5.35 -1.08 -6.80
N LEU A 379 -5.51 -2.25 -7.44
CA LEU A 379 -5.73 -2.37 -8.89
C LEU A 379 -7.17 -2.64 -9.33
N TYR A 380 -8.03 -3.11 -8.43
CA TYR A 380 -9.43 -3.45 -8.73
C TYR A 380 -10.37 -2.41 -8.12
N ASP A 381 -11.60 -2.34 -8.63
CA ASP A 381 -12.70 -1.52 -8.12
C ASP A 381 -12.37 -0.02 -7.92
N GLU A 382 -11.62 0.56 -8.86
CA GLU A 382 -11.20 1.97 -8.82
C GLU A 382 -12.37 2.94 -8.64
N ALA A 383 -13.49 2.71 -9.35
CA ALA A 383 -14.66 3.59 -9.29
C ALA A 383 -15.30 3.67 -7.88
N SER A 384 -15.14 2.63 -7.06
CA SER A 384 -15.70 2.56 -5.72
C SER A 384 -14.84 3.26 -4.67
N ASP A 385 -13.56 3.47 -4.96
CA ASP A 385 -12.56 4.02 -4.04
C ASP A 385 -12.81 5.48 -3.68
N VAL A 386 -12.61 5.82 -2.40
CA VAL A 386 -12.72 7.20 -1.90
C VAL A 386 -11.78 8.16 -2.65
N SER A 387 -10.60 7.72 -3.05
CA SER A 387 -9.59 8.55 -3.72
C SER A 387 -10.07 8.98 -5.10
N VAL A 388 -10.61 8.05 -5.89
CA VAL A 388 -11.15 8.33 -7.23
C VAL A 388 -12.39 9.23 -7.14
N LYS A 389 -13.27 8.98 -6.17
CA LYS A 389 -14.43 9.87 -5.90
C LYS A 389 -14.00 11.29 -5.57
N VAL A 390 -12.94 11.46 -4.77
CA VAL A 390 -12.39 12.78 -4.45
C VAL A 390 -11.81 13.45 -5.69
N ILE A 391 -11.02 12.74 -6.49
CA ILE A 391 -10.39 13.26 -7.71
C ILE A 391 -11.43 13.72 -8.74
N ARG A 392 -12.49 12.93 -8.94
CA ARG A 392 -13.60 13.26 -9.85
C ARG A 392 -14.41 14.48 -9.37
N TYR A 393 -14.47 14.73 -8.05
CA TYR A 393 -15.15 15.89 -7.49
C TYR A 393 -14.36 17.21 -7.65
N ILE A 394 -13.04 17.14 -7.88
CA ILE A 394 -12.20 18.33 -7.99
C ILE A 394 -12.41 19.01 -9.35
N ASN A 395 -12.62 20.33 -9.32
CA ASN A 395 -12.63 21.15 -10.53
C ASN A 395 -11.19 21.43 -11.00
N TRP A 396 -10.65 20.54 -11.84
CA TRP A 396 -9.29 20.60 -12.39
C TRP A 396 -8.99 21.85 -13.23
N ARG A 397 -10.01 22.46 -13.85
CA ARG A 397 -9.85 23.71 -14.62
C ARG A 397 -9.32 24.85 -13.75
N ARG A 398 -9.65 24.87 -12.45
CA ARG A 398 -9.11 25.87 -11.50
C ARG A 398 -7.60 25.78 -11.34
N TYR A 399 -7.01 24.63 -11.63
CA TYR A 399 -5.57 24.37 -11.55
C TYR A 399 -4.89 24.41 -12.92
N LYS A 400 -5.58 24.91 -13.97
CA LYS A 400 -5.12 24.92 -15.36
C LYS A 400 -4.85 23.52 -15.95
N VAL A 401 -5.55 22.53 -15.41
CA VAL A 401 -5.45 21.14 -15.86
C VAL A 401 -6.61 20.83 -16.79
N LEU A 402 -6.28 20.36 -18.00
CA LEU A 402 -7.21 19.89 -19.02
C LEU A 402 -7.19 18.35 -19.05
N PRO A 403 -8.33 17.67 -19.34
CA PRO A 403 -8.43 16.21 -19.31
C PRO A 403 -7.36 15.46 -20.11
N ASP A 404 -6.96 15.99 -21.27
CA ASP A 404 -6.03 15.32 -22.19
C ASP A 404 -4.54 15.50 -21.81
N MET A 405 -4.26 16.10 -20.65
CA MET A 405 -2.89 16.33 -20.21
C MET A 405 -2.28 15.06 -19.61
N PRO A 406 -0.98 14.77 -19.85
CA PRO A 406 -0.29 13.62 -19.27
C PRO A 406 -0.05 13.87 -17.77
N ILE A 407 -1.06 13.58 -16.93
CA ILE A 407 -1.02 13.77 -15.49
C ILE A 407 -1.33 12.45 -14.80
N ALA A 408 -0.44 12.01 -13.92
CA ALA A 408 -0.68 10.92 -13.00
C ALA A 408 -0.88 11.45 -11.59
N ILE A 409 -1.90 10.95 -10.90
CA ILE A 409 -2.21 11.30 -9.51
C ILE A 409 -1.95 10.08 -8.65
N LEU A 410 -1.21 10.26 -7.56
CA LEU A 410 -0.89 9.19 -6.62
C LEU A 410 -1.47 9.53 -5.25
N VAL A 411 -2.13 8.57 -4.63
CA VAL A 411 -2.67 8.69 -3.27
C VAL A 411 -2.25 7.47 -2.47
N HIS A 412 -1.53 7.68 -1.39
CA HIS A 412 -1.13 6.64 -0.45
C HIS A 412 -1.73 6.91 0.92
N VAL A 413 -2.44 5.91 1.46
CA VAL A 413 -3.00 5.94 2.82
C VAL A 413 -2.26 4.92 3.68
N CYS A 414 -1.70 5.39 4.78
CA CYS A 414 -0.95 4.61 5.74
C CYS A 414 -1.69 4.60 7.08
N SER A 415 -2.02 3.42 7.63
CA SER A 415 -2.71 3.29 8.92
C SER A 415 -2.47 1.94 9.59
N THR A 416 -2.70 1.86 10.92
CA THR A 416 -2.71 0.58 11.66
C THR A 416 -3.84 -0.33 11.20
N LYS A 417 -4.93 0.24 10.69
CA LYS A 417 -6.03 -0.47 10.07
C LYS A 417 -6.49 0.37 8.88
N VAL A 418 -6.57 -0.19 7.68
CA VAL A 418 -7.19 0.49 6.54
C VAL A 418 -8.63 -0.02 6.42
N PRO A 419 -9.64 0.85 6.25
CA PRO A 419 -11.03 0.40 6.14
C PRO A 419 -11.32 -0.10 4.72
N TYR A 420 -10.82 -1.29 4.40
CA TYR A 420 -11.24 -1.98 3.19
C TYR A 420 -12.70 -2.39 3.30
N LYS A 421 -13.43 -2.33 2.17
CA LYS A 421 -14.81 -2.84 2.11
C LYS A 421 -14.87 -4.32 1.75
N THR A 422 -13.88 -4.82 1.00
CA THR A 422 -13.72 -6.24 0.63
C THR A 422 -12.54 -6.88 1.38
N VAL A 423 -12.60 -8.20 1.61
CA VAL A 423 -11.50 -8.96 2.23
C VAL A 423 -10.25 -8.96 1.34
N GLY A 424 -10.43 -8.93 0.02
CA GLY A 424 -9.36 -8.83 -0.97
C GLY A 424 -8.63 -7.49 -1.02
N LYS A 425 -8.97 -6.52 -0.14
CA LYS A 425 -8.31 -5.21 -0.03
C LYS A 425 -8.23 -4.47 -1.37
N GLU A 426 -9.34 -4.35 -2.09
CA GLU A 426 -9.34 -3.77 -3.45
C GLU A 426 -9.52 -2.25 -3.45
N PHE A 427 -10.25 -1.70 -2.48
CA PHE A 427 -10.48 -0.26 -2.38
C PHE A 427 -10.72 0.19 -0.94
N ILE A 428 -10.49 1.49 -0.72
CA ILE A 428 -10.68 2.16 0.57
C ILE A 428 -12.11 2.68 0.69
N ALA A 429 -12.77 2.37 1.80
CA ALA A 429 -14.15 2.80 2.06
C ALA A 429 -14.26 4.32 2.25
N ASP A 430 -15.40 4.89 1.86
CA ASP A 430 -15.69 6.32 2.00
C ASP A 430 -15.97 6.68 3.47
N ARG A 431 -14.93 7.11 4.18
CA ARG A 431 -15.01 7.68 5.53
C ARG A 431 -14.81 9.20 5.46
N PRO A 432 -15.64 10.01 6.12
CA PRO A 432 -15.56 11.48 6.03
C PRO A 432 -14.17 12.05 6.38
N GLU A 433 -13.52 11.50 7.41
CA GLU A 433 -12.21 11.95 7.88
C GLU A 433 -11.13 11.68 6.83
N MET A 434 -11.12 10.50 6.21
CA MET A 434 -10.19 10.15 5.13
C MET A 434 -10.47 10.96 3.87
N LYS A 435 -11.74 11.09 3.47
CA LYS A 435 -12.14 11.89 2.31
C LYS A 435 -11.63 13.33 2.41
N ARG A 436 -11.77 13.95 3.59
CA ARG A 436 -11.31 15.31 3.86
C ARG A 436 -9.80 15.44 3.72
N GLU A 437 -9.04 14.50 4.30
CA GLU A 437 -7.57 14.56 4.26
C GLU A 437 -7.00 14.26 2.87
N ILE A 438 -7.58 13.31 2.13
CA ILE A 438 -7.22 13.04 0.74
C ILE A 438 -7.48 14.27 -0.13
N LEU A 439 -8.65 14.90 0.00
CA LEU A 439 -8.99 16.12 -0.73
C LEU A 439 -8.00 17.25 -0.43
N ASN A 440 -7.62 17.44 0.84
CA ASN A 440 -6.68 18.47 1.22
C ASN A 440 -5.25 18.19 0.72
N GLY A 441 -4.82 16.93 0.71
CA GLY A 441 -3.54 16.51 0.12
C GLY A 441 -3.49 16.80 -1.38
N ILE A 442 -4.48 16.34 -2.14
CA ILE A 442 -4.54 16.54 -3.59
C ILE A 442 -4.56 18.03 -3.94
N ARG A 443 -5.31 18.85 -3.19
CA ARG A 443 -5.34 20.31 -3.40
C ARG A 443 -3.96 20.94 -3.24
N GLU A 444 -3.13 20.44 -2.35
CA GLU A 444 -1.79 20.99 -2.12
C GLU A 444 -0.86 20.73 -3.31
N VAL A 445 -0.80 19.48 -3.77
CA VAL A 445 0.00 19.13 -4.95
C VAL A 445 -0.56 19.75 -6.23
N ALA A 446 -1.88 19.93 -6.36
CA ALA A 446 -2.50 20.60 -7.49
C ALA A 446 -2.14 22.10 -7.57
N ARG A 447 -2.01 22.79 -6.43
CA ARG A 447 -1.51 24.18 -6.40
C ARG A 447 -0.05 24.26 -6.87
N GLN A 448 0.78 23.28 -6.53
CA GLN A 448 2.17 23.25 -6.99
C GLN A 448 2.24 23.03 -8.50
N LEU A 449 1.44 22.10 -9.04
CA LEU A 449 1.31 21.91 -10.49
C LEU A 449 0.83 23.20 -11.19
N GLN A 450 -0.17 23.88 -10.64
CA GLN A 450 -0.69 25.13 -11.19
C GLN A 450 0.41 26.21 -11.31
N ARG A 451 1.30 26.33 -10.32
CA ARG A 451 2.44 27.24 -10.36
C ARG A 451 3.40 26.87 -11.50
N PHE A 452 3.70 25.58 -11.66
CA PHE A 452 4.54 25.09 -12.74
C PHE A 452 3.93 25.37 -14.13
N LEU A 453 2.66 25.02 -14.34
CA LEU A 453 1.95 25.26 -15.60
C LEU A 453 1.88 26.76 -15.93
N THR A 454 1.65 27.61 -14.92
CA THR A 454 1.63 29.06 -15.10
C THR A 454 3.00 29.61 -15.51
N LYS A 455 4.10 29.11 -14.91
CA LYS A 455 5.46 29.48 -15.33
C LYS A 455 5.70 29.06 -16.79
N ARG A 456 5.24 27.86 -17.18
CA ARG A 456 5.40 27.34 -18.54
C ARG A 456 4.61 28.13 -19.58
N GLU A 457 3.34 28.42 -19.31
CA GLU A 457 2.50 29.27 -20.16
C GLU A 457 3.10 30.67 -20.35
N HIS A 458 3.66 31.25 -19.28
CA HIS A 458 4.32 32.56 -19.36
C HIS A 458 5.54 32.51 -20.29
N VAL A 459 6.41 31.50 -20.15
CA VAL A 459 7.57 31.29 -21.02
C VAL A 459 7.15 31.11 -22.47
N GLU A 460 6.09 30.33 -22.73
CA GLU A 460 5.59 30.11 -24.09
C GLU A 460 5.01 31.39 -24.70
N LYS A 461 4.29 32.19 -23.90
CA LYS A 461 3.77 33.49 -24.34
C LYS A 461 4.88 34.46 -24.71
N GLU A 462 5.95 34.54 -23.90
CA GLU A 462 7.11 35.37 -24.22
C GLU A 462 7.86 34.87 -25.46
N ARG A 463 8.01 33.55 -25.64
CA ARG A 463 8.58 32.98 -26.89
C ARG A 463 7.76 33.32 -28.12
N ARG A 464 6.43 33.19 -28.06
CA ARG A 464 5.53 33.56 -29.16
C ARG A 464 5.64 35.05 -29.46
N ARG A 465 5.66 35.90 -28.43
CA ARG A 465 5.85 37.36 -28.55
C ARG A 465 7.19 37.71 -29.23
N LEU A 466 8.27 37.06 -28.83
CA LEU A 466 9.60 37.18 -29.45
C LEU A 466 9.61 36.74 -30.92
N SER A 467 8.98 35.61 -31.23
CA SER A 467 8.87 35.11 -32.61
C SER A 467 8.11 36.10 -33.51
N VAL A 468 7.00 36.65 -33.02
CA VAL A 468 6.25 37.72 -33.70
C VAL A 468 7.15 38.94 -33.89
N PHE A 469 7.79 39.45 -32.85
CA PHE A 469 8.67 40.62 -32.97
C PHE A 469 9.82 40.38 -33.96
N SER A 470 10.47 39.21 -33.93
CA SER A 470 11.54 38.87 -34.87
C SER A 470 11.07 38.85 -36.33
N LYS A 471 9.79 38.50 -36.59
CA LYS A 471 9.22 38.46 -37.93
C LYS A 471 8.77 39.85 -38.43
N TYR A 472 8.19 40.66 -37.54
CA TYR A 472 7.56 41.93 -37.93
C TYR A 472 8.47 43.16 -37.75
N LEU A 473 9.35 43.23 -36.74
CA LEU A 473 10.22 44.40 -36.54
C LEU A 473 11.08 44.72 -37.78
N PRO A 474 11.73 43.74 -38.45
CA PRO A 474 12.51 44.02 -39.66
C PRO A 474 11.68 44.64 -40.78
N LYS A 475 10.43 44.19 -40.94
CA LYS A 475 9.51 44.72 -41.94
C LYS A 475 9.06 46.14 -41.60
N ILE A 476 8.72 46.37 -40.33
CA ILE A 476 8.33 47.70 -39.84
C ILE A 476 9.48 48.68 -40.05
N ALA A 477 10.70 48.34 -39.66
CA ALA A 477 11.86 49.21 -39.85
C ALA A 477 12.10 49.52 -41.33
N ARG A 478 12.00 48.53 -42.22
CA ARG A 478 12.13 48.74 -43.67
C ARG A 478 11.06 49.71 -44.19
N PHE A 479 9.79 49.43 -43.94
CA PHE A 479 8.68 50.25 -44.45
C PHE A 479 8.68 51.66 -43.86
N SER A 480 9.04 51.82 -42.58
CA SER A 480 9.19 53.15 -41.96
C SER A 480 10.36 53.93 -42.54
N THR A 481 11.47 53.28 -42.89
CA THR A 481 12.62 53.91 -43.54
C THR A 481 12.29 54.35 -44.97
N GLU A 482 11.60 53.49 -45.74
CA GLU A 482 11.10 53.81 -47.08
C GLU A 482 10.11 55.00 -47.04
N LEU A 483 9.13 54.99 -46.13
CA LEU A 483 8.14 56.06 -45.99
C LEU A 483 8.77 57.40 -45.59
N ALA A 484 9.80 57.36 -44.74
CA ALA A 484 10.49 58.56 -44.26
C ALA A 484 11.55 59.10 -45.23
N GLY A 485 11.76 58.46 -46.39
CA GLY A 485 12.76 58.87 -47.39
C GLY A 485 14.21 58.79 -46.90
N LYS A 486 14.50 57.92 -45.91
CA LYS A 486 15.85 57.76 -45.34
C LYS A 486 16.50 56.50 -45.90
N GLU A 487 17.82 56.48 -46.04
CA GLU A 487 18.56 55.29 -46.53
C GLU A 487 18.88 54.28 -45.43
N LYS A 488 19.02 54.73 -44.18
CA LYS A 488 19.52 53.89 -43.08
C LYS A 488 18.37 53.35 -42.24
N THR A 489 18.30 52.02 -42.15
CA THR A 489 17.34 51.35 -41.26
C THR A 489 17.72 51.54 -39.79
N PRO A 490 16.74 51.78 -38.89
CA PRO A 490 17.01 51.89 -37.46
C PRO A 490 17.52 50.56 -36.89
N ASP A 491 18.43 50.62 -35.91
CA ASP A 491 19.06 49.42 -35.33
C ASP A 491 18.09 48.66 -34.41
N ILE A 492 17.46 47.64 -35.00
CA ILE A 492 16.53 46.72 -34.34
C ILE A 492 17.25 45.77 -33.36
N LYS A 493 18.57 45.57 -33.49
CA LYS A 493 19.30 44.58 -32.68
C LYS A 493 19.28 44.94 -31.19
N LYS A 494 19.22 46.22 -30.84
CA LYS A 494 19.09 46.68 -29.45
C LYS A 494 17.75 46.24 -28.84
N LEU A 495 16.64 46.45 -29.57
CA LEU A 495 15.30 46.03 -29.13
C LEU A 495 15.20 44.50 -28.97
N LEU A 496 15.74 43.74 -29.91
CA LEU A 496 15.77 42.27 -29.81
C LEU A 496 16.66 41.76 -28.66
N ARG A 497 17.76 42.46 -28.35
CA ARG A 497 18.64 42.13 -27.20
C ARG A 497 17.99 42.42 -25.86
N THR A 498 17.25 43.52 -25.71
CA THR A 498 16.53 43.84 -24.47
C THR A 498 15.46 42.78 -24.17
N VAL A 499 14.79 42.27 -25.20
CA VAL A 499 13.80 41.19 -25.02
C VAL A 499 14.47 39.84 -24.74
N ARG A 500 15.66 39.55 -25.28
CA ARG A 500 16.45 38.35 -24.97
C ARG A 500 17.02 38.33 -23.54
N LYS A 501 17.54 39.44 -23.01
CA LYS A 501 18.09 39.48 -21.64
C LYS A 501 17.08 39.11 -20.55
N LEU A 502 15.79 39.39 -20.77
CA LEU A 502 14.70 39.02 -19.87
C LEU A 502 14.45 37.50 -19.80
N GLU A 503 14.94 36.69 -20.76
CA GLU A 503 14.88 35.22 -20.71
C GLU A 503 15.95 34.62 -19.78
N GLU A 504 17.15 35.20 -19.71
CA GLU A 504 18.29 34.63 -18.98
C GLU A 504 18.19 34.86 -17.46
N GLU A 505 17.62 35.99 -17.02
CA GLU A 505 17.42 36.30 -15.59
C GLU A 505 16.30 35.49 -14.92
N LYS A 506 15.53 34.68 -15.67
CA LYS A 506 14.32 33.98 -15.18
C LYS A 506 14.35 32.44 -15.32
N LYS A 507 15.45 31.88 -15.84
CA LYS A 507 15.74 30.44 -15.71
C LYS A 507 15.99 30.13 -14.24
#